data_AF-A0A383E4W7-F1
#
_entry.id   AF-A0A383E4W7-F1
#
_cell.length_a   1.000
_cell.length_b   1.000
_cell.length_c   1.000
_cell.angle_alpha   90.00
_cell.angle_beta   90.00
_cell.angle_gamma   90.00
#
_symmetry.space_group_name_H-M   'P 1'
#
loop_
_entity.id
_entity.type
_entity.pdbx_description
1 polymer ?
#
loop_
_entity_poly.entity_id
_entity_poly.type
_entity_poly.pdbx_seq_one_letter_code
_entity_poly.pdbx_strand_id
1 'polypeptide(L)' 'MEKLNNPTNSEKLKIRIIRLNEVLSRTGYGRTSIYRKMEEGTFPKSLKLGGSP' A
#
# COMPACT_ATOMS: atom_id res chain seq x y z
N MET A 1 -20.43 -27.57 26.60
CA MET A 1 -19.23 -27.80 25.77
C MET A 1 -19.62 -27.66 24.32
N GLU A 2 -18.80 -26.88 23.57
CA GLU A 2 -18.75 -26.81 22.10
C GLU A 2 -20.00 -26.21 21.41
N LYS A 3 -19.89 -25.20 20.55
CA LYS A 3 -18.96 -25.12 19.42
C LYS A 3 -18.55 -23.66 19.16
N LEU A 4 -17.23 -23.47 19.06
CA LEU A 4 -16.57 -22.27 18.60
C LEU A 4 -16.93 -22.07 17.12
N ASN A 5 -17.84 -21.13 16.83
CA ASN A 5 -18.13 -20.70 15.47
C ASN A 5 -17.05 -19.68 15.08
N ASN A 6 -15.93 -20.19 14.57
CA ASN A 6 -14.96 -19.37 13.85
C ASN A 6 -15.49 -19.18 12.42
N PRO A 7 -15.99 -18.00 12.02
CA PRO A 7 -15.82 -17.60 10.64
C PRO A 7 -14.34 -17.23 10.46
N THR A 8 -13.54 -18.19 10.00
CA THR A 8 -12.27 -17.93 9.32
C THR A 8 -12.55 -17.22 7.99
N ASN A 9 -13.14 -16.02 8.04
CA ASN A 9 -13.08 -15.12 6.90
C ASN A 9 -11.73 -14.41 7.00
N SER A 10 -10.77 -14.88 6.22
CA SER A 10 -9.47 -14.23 6.09
C SER A 10 -9.70 -12.77 5.72
N GLU A 11 -9.69 -11.88 6.72
CA GLU A 11 -9.63 -10.43 6.58
C GLU A 11 -8.25 -10.06 6.07
N LYS A 12 -7.88 -10.61 4.91
CA LYS A 12 -6.67 -10.27 4.20
C LYS A 12 -6.83 -8.80 3.84
N LEU A 13 -6.19 -7.94 4.63
CA LEU A 13 -6.20 -6.49 4.47
C LEU A 13 -6.10 -6.18 2.99
N LYS A 14 -7.16 -5.61 2.42
CA LYS A 14 -7.26 -5.36 0.99
C LYS A 14 -6.33 -4.20 0.66
N ILE A 15 -5.05 -4.51 0.43
CA ILE A 15 -4.03 -3.51 0.08
C ILE A 15 -4.41 -2.90 -1.26
N ARG A 16 -4.87 -1.65 -1.23
CA ARG A 16 -5.21 -0.88 -2.43
C ARG A 16 -3.95 -0.18 -2.95
N ILE A 17 -3.54 -0.53 -4.16
CA ILE A 17 -2.38 0.08 -4.81
C ILE A 17 -2.86 1.32 -5.56
N ILE A 18 -2.27 2.47 -5.24
CA ILE A 18 -2.58 3.75 -5.88
C ILE A 18 -1.43 4.18 -6.81
N ARG A 19 -1.76 4.95 -7.84
CA ARG A 19 -0.76 5.49 -8.79
C ARG A 19 0.02 6.64 -8.16
N LEU A 20 1.21 6.95 -8.71
CA LEU A 20 2.07 8.02 -8.19
C LEU A 20 1.37 9.38 -8.12
N ASN A 21 0.58 9.77 -9.13
CA ASN A 21 -0.14 11.05 -9.12
C ASN A 21 -1.14 11.16 -7.96
N GLU A 22 -1.78 10.04 -7.60
CA GLU A 22 -2.69 10.00 -6.46
C GLU A 22 -1.92 10.10 -5.14
N VAL A 23 -0.75 9.46 -5.04
CA VAL A 23 0.14 9.63 -3.89
C VAL A 23 0.52 11.09 -3.70
N LEU A 24 0.94 11.79 -4.77
CA LEU A 24 1.30 13.21 -4.73
C LEU A 24 0.12 14.07 -4.23
N SER A 25 -1.08 13.81 -4.75
CA SER A 25 -2.28 14.56 -4.40
C SER A 25 -2.75 14.31 -2.97
N ARG A 26 -2.66 13.07 -2.48
CA ARG A 26 -3.10 12.69 -1.12
C ARG A 26 -2.11 13.10 -0.03
N THR A 27 -0.81 13.03 -0.33
CA THR A 27 0.24 13.30 0.67
C THR A 27 0.74 14.74 0.64
N GLY A 28 0.49 15.47 -0.46
CA GLY A 28 1.03 16.81 -0.68
C GLY A 28 2.55 16.86 -0.84
N TYR A 29 3.22 15.71 -0.87
CA TYR A 29 4.66 15.63 -1.02
C TYR A 29 5.07 15.67 -2.49
N GLY A 30 6.24 16.24 -2.77
CA GLY A 30 6.88 16.13 -4.07
C GLY A 30 7.49 14.75 -4.30
N ARG A 31 7.80 14.42 -5.56
CA ARG A 31 8.42 13.13 -5.94
C ARG A 31 9.69 12.83 -5.15
N THR A 32 10.60 13.81 -5.04
CA THR A 32 11.84 13.68 -4.29
C THR A 32 11.60 13.37 -2.81
N SER A 33 10.62 14.04 -2.19
CA SER A 33 10.27 13.81 -0.79
C SER A 33 9.71 12.41 -0.57
N ILE A 34 8.93 11.88 -1.53
CA ILE A 34 8.44 10.50 -1.47
C ILE A 34 9.60 9.52 -1.54
N TYR A 35 10.52 9.66 -2.50
CA TYR A 35 11.68 8.76 -2.60
C TYR A 35 12.56 8.81 -1.36
N ARG A 36 12.87 10.01 -0.84
CA ARG A 36 13.62 10.17 0.40
C ARG A 36 12.91 9.50 1.58
N LYS A 37 11.57 9.64 1.70
CA LYS A 37 10.81 8.97 2.75
C LYS A 37 10.75 7.45 2.58
N MET A 38 10.84 6.94 1.36
CA MET A 38 10.98 5.50 1.09
C MET A 38 12.36 4.98 1.55
N GLU A 39 13.43 5.77 1.37
CA GLU A 39 14.77 5.45 1.88
C GLU A 39 14.78 5.45 3.42
N GLU A 40 14.14 6.43 4.05
CA GLU A 40 13.97 6.52 5.50
C GLU A 40 13.03 5.46 6.09
N GLY A 41 12.35 4.66 5.25
CA GLY A 41 11.40 3.63 5.69
C GLY A 41 10.04 4.15 6.21
N THR A 42 9.83 5.46 6.19
CA THR A 42 8.57 6.10 6.61
C THR A 42 7.49 6.07 5.53
N PHE A 43 7.83 5.64 4.32
CA PHE A 43 6.91 5.54 3.20
C PHE A 43 6.97 4.16 2.52
N PRO A 44 5.82 3.58 2.12
CA PRO A 44 5.79 2.29 1.44
C PRO A 44 6.50 2.32 0.08
N LYS A 45 7.25 1.26 -0.24
CA LYS A 45 7.97 1.13 -1.51
C LYS A 45 7.00 1.03 -2.70
N SER A 46 7.38 1.62 -3.83
CA SER A 46 6.59 1.54 -5.06
C SER A 46 6.54 0.10 -5.59
N LEU A 47 5.34 -0.42 -5.83
CA LEU A 47 5.17 -1.72 -6.49
C LEU A 47 5.18 -1.53 -8.01
N LYS A 48 6.09 -2.21 -8.71
CA LYS A 48 6.07 -2.29 -10.17
C LYS A 48 4.92 -3.19 -10.58
N LEU A 49 3.86 -2.62 -11.16
CA LEU A 49 2.66 -3.35 -11.59
C LEU A 49 2.83 -4.11 -12.92
N GLY A 50 4.06 -4.24 -13.40
CA GLY A 50 4.32 -4.75 -14.75
C GLY A 50 3.97 -3.71 -15.82
N GLY A 51 4.69 -3.79 -16.93
CA GLY A 51 4.53 -2.94 -18.10
C GLY A 51 5.21 -3.64 -19.26
N SER A 52 4.54 -4.68 -19.78
CA SER A 52 4.85 -5.17 -21.11
C SER A 52 4.17 -4.22 -22.11
N PRO A 53 4.83 -3.84 -23.22
CA PRO A 53 4.24 -3.00 -24.25
C PRO A 53 3.06 -3.66 -24.96
#